data_AF-A0A0B6YW63-F1
#
_entry.id   AF-A0A0B6YW63-F1
#
_cell.length_a   1.000
_cell.length_b   1.000
_cell.length_c   1.000
_cell.angle_alpha   90.00
_cell.angle_beta   90.00
_cell.angle_gamma   90.00
#
_symmetry.space_group_name_H-M   'P 1'
#
loop_
_entity.id
_entity.type
_entity.pdbx_description
1 polymer ?
#
loop_
_entity_poly.entity_id
_entity_poly.type
_entity_poly.pdbx_seq_one_letter_code
_entity_poly.pdbx_strand_id
1 'polypeptide(L)'
;LYTAADRLPDDHLLQTDIMRLAHLHELRMRGSSQTLVKELEQLKTKWAGIKNMSHHSHISNTIAPYLEEYWRLENLSQALLDSEKQQFGMKTDVSFAENMVKSMMEIRSFSKTARHAKLLWLSKVHPQELLDYLCQGITIESSEVHESKMKKWQSLLGMDGNNLVTFEFVCRLLFQLRPQNLLDFVKCAESVSEQTVGVSAFVRKKHSLIYYKTAWECLPRSQTSCDLKAATSAKAALILASESENCVERALKCLLQHGLWSNAVELVKDQANNDEGLPAYLHITT
;
A
#
# COMPACT_ATOMS: atom_id res chain seq x y z
N LEU A 1 -48.13 4.25 38.55
CA LEU A 1 -48.19 4.19 37.08
C LEU A 1 -46.97 4.90 36.56
N TYR A 2 -46.08 4.15 35.90
CA TYR A 2 -44.70 4.50 35.60
C TYR A 2 -44.57 5.72 34.68
N THR A 3 -43.74 6.67 35.11
CA THR A 3 -43.10 7.71 34.30
C THR A 3 -41.64 7.33 34.10
N ALA A 4 -41.23 7.07 32.86
CA ALA A 4 -39.87 7.28 32.37
C ALA A 4 -39.92 7.03 30.86
N ALA A 5 -39.90 8.10 30.08
CA ALA A 5 -39.53 8.00 28.68
C ALA A 5 -38.14 7.38 28.62
N ASP A 6 -38.00 6.35 27.78
CA ASP A 6 -36.73 5.71 27.43
C ASP A 6 -35.72 6.77 26.99
N ARG A 7 -34.94 7.28 27.95
CA ARG A 7 -33.68 7.94 27.66
C ARG A 7 -32.72 6.80 27.32
N LEU A 8 -32.45 6.65 26.03
CA LEU A 8 -31.27 5.95 25.56
C LEU A 8 -30.08 6.43 26.41
N PRO A 9 -29.26 5.52 26.97
CA PRO A 9 -28.11 5.90 27.77
C PRO A 9 -27.17 6.74 26.90
N ASP A 10 -26.63 7.83 27.47
CA ASP A 10 -25.75 8.77 26.78
C ASP A 10 -24.65 8.02 25.99
N ASP A 11 -24.60 8.27 24.68
CA ASP A 11 -23.67 7.71 23.69
C ASP A 11 -22.17 7.91 24.02
N HIS A 12 -21.85 8.61 25.11
CA HIS A 12 -20.51 8.91 25.58
C HIS A 12 -19.79 7.72 26.25
N LEU A 13 -20.50 6.65 26.62
CA LEU A 13 -19.92 5.48 27.29
C LEU A 13 -19.44 4.39 26.32
N LEU A 14 -19.86 4.41 25.05
CA LEU A 14 -19.52 3.39 24.05
C LEU A 14 -18.62 3.88 22.91
N GLN A 15 -18.40 5.20 22.79
CA GLN A 15 -17.34 5.74 21.92
C GLN A 15 -15.98 5.58 22.62
N THR A 16 -15.34 4.43 22.38
CA THR A 16 -13.95 4.21 22.81
C THR A 16 -13.06 5.39 22.43
N ASP A 17 -12.09 5.74 23.28
CA ASP A 17 -11.14 6.82 23.01
C ASP A 17 -10.43 6.68 21.65
N ILE A 18 -10.37 5.47 21.09
CA ILE A 18 -9.85 5.17 19.75
C ILE A 18 -10.75 5.73 18.64
N MET A 19 -12.08 5.58 18.76
CA MET A 19 -13.03 6.21 17.84
C MET A 19 -12.93 7.73 17.92
N ARG A 20 -12.78 8.27 19.13
CA ARG A 20 -12.59 9.69 19.35
C ARG A 20 -11.29 10.20 18.74
N LEU A 21 -10.20 9.45 18.88
CA LEU A 21 -8.90 9.74 18.26
C LEU A 21 -9.00 9.73 16.72
N ALA A 22 -9.65 8.72 16.14
CA ALA A 22 -9.86 8.63 14.69
C ALA A 22 -10.65 9.84 14.16
N HIS A 23 -11.72 10.23 14.86
CA HIS A 23 -12.52 11.39 14.51
C HIS A 23 -11.73 12.72 14.60
N LEU A 24 -10.95 12.90 15.66
CA LEU A 24 -10.08 14.07 15.81
C LEU A 24 -9.02 14.15 14.71
N HIS A 25 -8.51 13.01 14.24
CA HIS A 25 -7.58 12.97 13.11
C HIS A 25 -8.25 13.32 11.78
N GLU A 26 -9.47 12.85 11.55
CA GLU A 26 -10.25 13.24 10.37
C GLU A 26 -10.47 14.76 10.33
N LEU A 27 -10.81 15.36 11.48
CA LEU A 27 -10.96 16.81 11.60
C LEU A 27 -9.64 17.54 11.35
N ARG A 28 -8.51 17.02 11.87
CA ARG A 28 -7.18 17.59 11.63
C ARG A 28 -6.81 17.61 10.14
N MET A 29 -7.22 16.61 9.37
CA MET A 29 -6.99 16.57 7.92
C MET A 29 -7.83 17.60 7.16
N ARG A 30 -8.98 18.02 7.71
CA ARG A 30 -9.85 19.05 7.12
C ARG A 30 -9.47 20.48 7.54
N GLY A 31 -8.74 20.63 8.64
CA GLY A 31 -8.21 21.91 9.12
C GLY A 31 -7.67 21.79 10.55
N SER A 32 -6.59 22.51 10.85
CA SER A 32 -5.99 22.52 12.19
C SER A 32 -6.57 23.65 13.05
N SER A 33 -7.18 23.29 14.18
CA SER A 33 -7.61 24.23 15.22
C SER A 33 -6.79 24.00 16.50
N GLN A 34 -6.47 25.07 17.23
CA GLN A 34 -5.83 24.97 18.55
C GLN A 34 -6.63 24.13 19.55
N THR A 35 -7.96 24.06 19.40
CA THR A 35 -8.82 23.21 20.24
C THR A 35 -8.58 21.73 19.97
N LEU A 36 -8.37 21.35 18.71
CA LEU A 36 -8.11 19.96 18.31
C LEU A 36 -6.76 19.46 18.85
N VAL A 37 -5.72 20.30 18.82
CA VAL A 37 -4.39 19.96 19.35
C VAL A 37 -4.49 19.70 20.86
N LYS A 38 -5.20 20.56 21.59
CA LYS A 38 -5.42 20.39 23.04
C LYS A 38 -6.20 19.10 23.36
N GLU A 39 -7.22 18.76 22.59
CA GLU A 39 -7.98 17.52 22.81
C GLU A 39 -7.13 16.26 22.53
N LEU A 40 -6.27 16.28 21.52
CA LEU A 40 -5.33 15.19 21.25
C LEU A 40 -4.30 15.02 22.38
N GLU A 41 -3.76 16.11 22.91
CA GLU A 41 -2.85 16.08 24.07
C GLU A 41 -3.55 15.58 25.34
N GLN A 42 -4.81 15.95 25.57
CA GLN A 42 -5.61 15.45 26.68
C GLN A 42 -5.88 13.95 26.56
N LEU A 43 -6.13 13.45 25.35
CA LEU A 43 -6.25 12.01 25.11
C LEU A 43 -4.92 11.28 25.36
N LYS A 44 -3.80 11.84 24.87
CA LYS A 44 -2.46 11.27 25.10
C LYS A 44 -2.13 11.15 26.60
N THR A 45 -2.42 12.18 27.38
CA THR A 45 -2.17 12.19 28.83
C THR A 45 -3.10 11.25 29.59
N LYS A 46 -4.38 11.16 29.22
CA LYS A 46 -5.32 10.17 29.79
C LYS A 46 -4.84 8.74 29.57
N TRP A 47 -4.38 8.41 28.37
CA TRP A 47 -3.88 7.06 28.06
C TRP A 47 -2.56 6.72 28.76
N ALA A 48 -1.64 7.69 28.88
CA ALA A 48 -0.44 7.52 29.68
C ALA A 48 -0.76 7.24 31.15
N GLY A 49 -1.83 7.84 31.69
CA GLY A 49 -2.33 7.56 33.04
C GLY A 49 -2.99 6.18 33.17
N ILE A 50 -3.73 5.72 32.15
CA ILE A 50 -4.41 4.41 32.15
C ILE A 50 -3.41 3.25 32.14
N LYS A 51 -2.24 3.41 31.50
CA LYS A 51 -1.15 2.40 31.46
C LYS A 51 -0.67 1.93 32.85
N ASN A 52 -0.94 2.73 33.90
CA ASN A 52 -0.58 2.42 35.28
C ASN A 52 -1.73 1.79 36.11
N MET A 53 -2.92 1.59 35.53
CA MET A 53 -4.07 1.02 36.24
C MET A 53 -4.17 -0.50 36.03
N SER A 54 -4.21 -1.26 37.13
CA SER A 54 -4.18 -2.73 37.19
C SER A 54 -5.41 -3.47 36.65
N HIS A 55 -6.34 -2.79 35.99
CA HIS A 55 -7.61 -3.38 35.52
C HIS A 55 -7.85 -3.05 34.06
N HIS A 56 -7.17 -3.76 33.16
CA HIS A 56 -7.42 -3.67 31.74
C HIS A 56 -8.46 -4.70 31.30
N SER A 57 -9.54 -4.24 30.66
CA SER A 57 -10.46 -5.13 29.94
C SER A 57 -9.71 -5.86 28.81
N HIS A 58 -10.21 -7.01 28.36
CA HIS A 58 -9.59 -7.77 27.26
C HIS A 58 -9.43 -6.92 25.99
N ILE A 59 -10.37 -6.00 25.74
CA ILE A 59 -10.32 -5.04 24.64
C ILE A 59 -9.18 -4.03 24.85
N SER A 60 -9.02 -3.49 26.07
CA SER A 60 -7.91 -2.59 26.41
C SER A 60 -6.55 -3.26 26.21
N ASN A 61 -6.39 -4.52 26.63
CA ASN A 61 -5.15 -5.27 26.42
C ASN A 61 -4.84 -5.52 24.93
N THR A 62 -5.89 -5.68 24.12
CA THR A 62 -5.72 -5.91 22.67
C THR A 62 -5.34 -4.62 21.95
N ILE A 63 -5.89 -3.47 22.36
CA ILE A 63 -5.72 -2.20 21.64
C ILE A 63 -4.53 -1.39 22.14
N ALA A 64 -4.15 -1.51 23.42
CA ALA A 64 -2.99 -0.84 24.02
C ALA A 64 -1.71 -0.89 23.16
N PRO A 65 -1.25 -2.05 22.64
CA PRO A 65 -0.02 -2.09 21.84
C PRO A 65 -0.12 -1.30 20.52
N TYR A 66 -1.31 -1.26 19.90
CA TYR A 66 -1.53 -0.49 18.67
C TYR A 66 -1.55 1.01 18.93
N LEU A 67 -2.13 1.42 20.07
CA LEU A 67 -2.23 2.82 20.46
C LEU A 67 -0.86 3.38 20.87
N GLU A 68 -0.05 2.58 21.58
CA GLU A 68 1.34 2.93 21.89
C GLU A 68 2.18 3.10 20.63
N GLU A 69 2.03 2.19 19.67
CA GLU A 69 2.73 2.28 18.40
C GLU A 69 2.27 3.49 17.59
N TYR A 70 0.97 3.79 17.59
CA TYR A 70 0.44 5.00 16.97
C TYR A 70 1.08 6.26 17.56
N TRP A 71 1.14 6.41 18.89
CA TRP A 71 1.77 7.58 19.51
C TRP A 71 3.27 7.64 19.27
N ARG A 72 3.95 6.49 19.21
CA ARG A 72 5.37 6.43 18.86
C ARG A 72 5.63 6.92 17.44
N LEU A 73 4.78 6.51 16.50
CA LEU A 73 4.86 6.94 15.11
C LEU A 73 4.49 8.43 14.95
N GLU A 74 3.46 8.90 15.66
CA GLU A 74 3.08 10.31 15.67
C GLU A 74 4.23 11.18 16.21
N ASN A 75 4.85 10.81 17.33
CA ASN A 75 6.00 11.54 17.89
C ASN A 75 7.20 11.54 16.93
N LEU A 76 7.48 10.41 16.27
CA LEU A 76 8.53 10.33 15.24
C LEU A 76 8.22 11.27 14.07
N SER A 77 6.98 11.27 13.59
CA SER A 77 6.56 12.15 12.49
C SER A 77 6.67 13.64 12.87
N GLN A 78 6.27 14.00 14.08
CA GLN A 78 6.36 15.38 14.58
C GLN A 78 7.82 15.81 14.78
N ALA A 79 8.65 14.96 15.40
CA ALA A 79 10.07 15.25 15.57
C ALA A 79 10.78 15.47 14.23
N LEU A 80 10.38 14.72 13.19
CA LEU A 80 10.93 14.87 11.84
C LEU A 80 10.41 16.15 11.16
N LEU A 81 9.11 16.44 11.22
CA LEU A 81 8.53 17.69 10.69
C LEU A 81 9.06 18.94 11.41
N ASP A 82 9.34 18.84 12.71
CA ASP A 82 9.91 19.94 13.47
C ASP A 82 11.42 20.08 13.22
N SER A 83 12.12 18.98 12.90
CA SER A 83 13.51 19.03 12.39
C SER A 83 13.58 19.65 10.99
N GLU A 84 12.58 19.43 10.14
CA GLU A 84 12.43 20.18 8.89
C GLU A 84 12.27 21.67 9.19
N LYS A 85 11.33 22.07 10.06
CA LYS A 85 11.09 23.47 10.49
C LYS A 85 12.33 24.17 11.05
N GLN A 86 13.17 23.47 11.79
CA GLN A 86 14.43 24.03 12.31
C GLN A 86 15.53 24.17 11.23
N GLN A 87 15.43 23.46 10.11
CA GLN A 87 16.39 23.50 9.00
C GLN A 87 15.90 24.29 7.76
N PHE A 88 14.69 24.86 7.79
CA PHE A 88 14.12 25.74 6.76
C PHE A 88 14.89 27.07 6.50
N GLY A 89 16.16 27.15 6.88
CA GLY A 89 17.14 28.12 6.36
C GLY A 89 18.02 27.58 5.23
N MET A 90 18.01 26.27 4.94
CA MET A 90 18.75 25.68 3.83
C MET A 90 17.83 24.87 2.93
N LYS A 91 18.03 25.06 1.62
CA LYS A 91 17.31 24.39 0.53
C LYS A 91 17.14 22.91 0.85
N THR A 92 15.93 22.39 0.68
CA THR A 92 15.60 20.97 0.78
C THR A 92 16.43 20.18 -0.23
N ASP A 93 17.63 19.78 0.19
CA ASP A 93 18.50 18.91 -0.59
C ASP A 93 17.86 17.52 -0.66
N VAL A 94 17.81 16.94 -1.85
CA VAL A 94 17.38 15.55 -2.14
C VAL A 94 18.05 14.55 -1.17
N SER A 95 19.27 14.85 -0.75
CA SER A 95 20.03 14.07 0.24
C SER A 95 19.34 13.97 1.62
N PHE A 96 18.58 14.98 2.05
CA PHE A 96 17.92 14.96 3.36
C PHE A 96 16.75 13.96 3.40
N ALA A 97 15.90 13.96 2.36
CA ALA A 97 14.77 13.04 2.26
C ALA A 97 15.24 11.57 2.15
N GLU A 98 16.30 11.31 1.38
CA GLU A 98 16.93 9.98 1.31
C GLU A 98 17.48 9.52 2.67
N ASN A 99 18.18 10.40 3.38
CA ASN A 99 18.72 10.11 4.71
C ASN A 99 17.59 9.88 5.74
N MET A 100 16.49 10.63 5.64
CA MET A 100 15.31 10.44 6.49
C MET A 100 14.68 9.06 6.28
N VAL A 101 14.39 8.69 5.03
CA VAL A 101 13.83 7.36 4.69
C VAL A 101 14.73 6.24 5.22
N LYS A 102 16.04 6.35 4.99
CA LYS A 102 17.03 5.38 5.46
C LYS A 102 17.01 5.25 6.98
N SER A 103 17.09 6.35 7.72
CA SER A 103 17.08 6.34 9.19
C SER A 103 15.80 5.72 9.76
N MET A 104 14.64 6.00 9.15
CA MET A 104 13.35 5.47 9.58
C MET A 104 13.21 3.97 9.36
N MET A 105 13.83 3.45 8.30
CA MET A 105 13.79 2.05 7.91
C MET A 105 14.88 1.20 8.60
N GLU A 106 15.99 1.80 9.02
CA GLU A 106 17.10 1.11 9.70
C GLU A 106 16.82 0.75 11.16
N ILE A 107 15.91 1.46 11.83
CA ILE A 107 15.57 1.14 13.22
C ILE A 107 14.88 -0.24 13.26
N ARG A 108 15.53 -1.24 13.87
CA ARG A 108 15.10 -2.65 13.84
C ARG A 108 14.06 -3.05 14.91
N SER A 109 13.71 -2.15 15.82
CA SER A 109 12.89 -2.44 17.02
C SER A 109 11.38 -2.30 16.82
N PHE A 110 10.89 -2.52 15.59
CA PHE A 110 9.49 -2.31 15.24
C PHE A 110 8.74 -3.64 15.06
N SER A 111 7.50 -3.69 15.57
CA SER A 111 6.56 -4.76 15.26
C SER A 111 6.21 -4.78 13.76
N LYS A 112 5.70 -5.90 13.23
CA LYS A 112 5.28 -6.00 11.82
C LYS A 112 4.28 -4.90 11.44
N THR A 113 3.34 -4.59 12.34
CA THR A 113 2.33 -3.54 12.17
C THR A 113 2.96 -2.16 12.08
N ALA A 114 3.96 -1.87 12.92
CA ALA A 114 4.64 -0.59 12.91
C ALA A 114 5.46 -0.36 11.63
N ARG A 115 6.10 -1.42 11.13
CA ARG A 115 6.78 -1.39 9.83
C ARG A 115 5.80 -1.07 8.70
N HIS A 116 4.62 -1.69 8.71
CA HIS A 116 3.58 -1.41 7.72
C HIS A 116 3.09 0.04 7.80
N ALA A 117 2.84 0.56 9.00
CA ALA A 117 2.40 1.95 9.20
C ALA A 117 3.45 2.97 8.75
N LYS A 118 4.75 2.70 8.97
CA LYS A 118 5.85 3.51 8.44
C LYS A 118 5.86 3.53 6.91
N LEU A 119 5.73 2.37 6.27
CA LEU A 119 5.68 2.27 4.82
C LEU A 119 4.48 3.04 4.27
N LEU A 120 3.31 2.94 4.89
CA LEU A 120 2.13 3.73 4.53
C LEU A 120 2.41 5.23 4.62
N TRP A 121 3.00 5.70 5.72
CA TRP A 121 3.30 7.12 5.91
C TRP A 121 4.34 7.61 4.90
N LEU A 122 5.48 6.91 4.78
CA LEU A 122 6.54 7.25 3.83
C LEU A 122 6.04 7.25 2.38
N SER A 123 5.16 6.31 2.01
CA SER A 123 4.60 6.27 0.65
C SER A 123 3.75 7.49 0.30
N LYS A 124 3.27 8.24 1.30
CA LYS A 124 2.52 9.48 1.09
C LYS A 124 3.41 10.72 1.13
N VAL A 125 4.44 10.73 1.97
CA VAL A 125 5.28 11.91 2.21
C VAL A 125 6.50 11.97 1.27
N HIS A 126 7.18 10.84 1.08
CA HIS A 126 8.40 10.71 0.27
C HIS A 126 8.33 9.48 -0.64
N PRO A 127 7.40 9.45 -1.63
CA PRO A 127 7.16 8.26 -2.45
C PRO A 127 8.36 7.87 -3.32
N GLN A 128 9.10 8.84 -3.84
CA GLN A 128 10.24 8.59 -4.73
C GLN A 128 11.43 8.03 -3.95
N GLU A 129 11.78 8.66 -2.82
CA GLU A 129 12.89 8.26 -1.97
C GLU A 129 12.62 6.91 -1.30
N LEU A 130 11.35 6.62 -0.95
CA LEU A 130 10.95 5.30 -0.47
C LEU A 130 11.11 4.24 -1.58
N LEU A 131 10.72 4.53 -2.81
CA LEU A 131 10.89 3.62 -3.94
C LEU A 131 12.37 3.31 -4.16
N ASP A 132 13.22 4.34 -4.18
CA ASP A 132 14.66 4.20 -4.38
C ASP A 132 15.33 3.39 -3.25
N TYR A 133 14.89 3.61 -2.00
CA TYR A 133 15.34 2.81 -0.85
C TYR A 133 14.91 1.34 -0.95
N LEU A 134 13.64 1.07 -1.26
CA LEU A 134 13.11 -0.31 -1.34
C LEU A 134 13.72 -1.08 -2.51
N CYS A 135 13.99 -0.42 -3.62
CA CYS A 135 14.58 -1.00 -4.81
C CYS A 135 16.10 -0.86 -4.87
N GLN A 136 16.75 -0.51 -3.75
CA GLN A 136 18.18 -0.25 -3.73
C GLN A 136 18.99 -1.47 -4.24
N GLY A 137 19.64 -1.29 -5.39
CA GLY A 137 20.44 -2.33 -6.03
C GLY A 137 19.63 -3.38 -6.80
N ILE A 138 18.35 -3.11 -7.07
CA ILE A 138 17.51 -3.80 -8.04
C ILE A 138 17.37 -2.87 -9.26
N THR A 139 17.34 -3.42 -10.46
CA THR A 139 17.07 -2.66 -11.68
C THR A 139 15.65 -2.99 -12.14
N ILE A 140 14.80 -1.97 -12.12
CA ILE A 140 13.36 -2.08 -12.45
C ILE A 140 13.13 -1.94 -13.96
N GLU A 141 14.06 -1.29 -14.67
CA GLU A 141 13.97 -0.97 -16.11
C GLU A 141 14.41 -2.12 -17.02
N SER A 142 14.83 -3.24 -16.44
CA SER A 142 15.33 -4.42 -17.13
C SER A 142 14.30 -5.53 -16.99
N SER A 143 13.93 -6.18 -18.09
CA SER A 143 13.10 -7.39 -18.08
C SER A 143 13.85 -8.63 -17.60
N GLU A 144 15.17 -8.54 -17.41
CA GLU A 144 16.03 -9.65 -17.02
C GLU A 144 16.60 -9.48 -15.61
N VAL A 145 16.69 -10.61 -14.90
CA VAL A 145 17.23 -10.68 -13.54
C VAL A 145 18.66 -11.20 -13.59
N HIS A 146 19.62 -10.32 -13.28
CA HIS A 146 21.01 -10.74 -13.12
C HIS A 146 21.24 -11.50 -11.81
N GLU A 147 22.01 -12.58 -11.86
CA GLU A 147 22.37 -13.41 -10.69
C GLU A 147 22.97 -12.60 -9.53
N SER A 148 23.76 -11.57 -9.85
CA SER A 148 24.37 -10.68 -8.85
C SER A 148 23.35 -9.91 -8.00
N LYS A 149 22.09 -9.82 -8.45
CA LYS A 149 20.99 -9.13 -7.77
C LYS A 149 20.00 -10.09 -7.11
N MET A 150 20.17 -11.42 -7.24
CA MET A 150 19.19 -12.37 -6.74
C MET A 150 18.95 -12.29 -5.24
N LYS A 151 20.01 -12.15 -4.44
CA LYS A 151 19.87 -11.99 -2.98
C LYS A 151 19.06 -10.75 -2.59
N LYS A 152 19.16 -9.67 -3.38
CA LYS A 152 18.41 -8.43 -3.13
C LYS A 152 16.94 -8.59 -3.48
N TRP A 153 16.66 -9.22 -4.62
CA TRP A 153 15.30 -9.59 -5.00
C TRP A 153 14.64 -10.51 -3.98
N GLN A 154 15.33 -11.56 -3.52
CA GLN A 154 14.83 -12.46 -2.47
C GLN A 154 14.57 -11.71 -1.14
N SER A 155 15.40 -10.74 -0.79
CA SER A 155 15.16 -9.89 0.37
C SER A 155 13.93 -8.98 0.21
N LEU A 156 13.61 -8.54 -1.01
CA LEU A 156 12.45 -7.72 -1.30
C LEU A 156 11.14 -8.54 -1.28
N LEU A 157 11.16 -9.72 -1.91
CA LEU A 157 10.00 -10.60 -2.05
C LEU A 157 9.71 -11.43 -0.79
N GLY A 158 10.71 -11.58 0.09
CA GLY A 158 10.66 -12.47 1.23
C GLY A 158 10.97 -13.91 0.84
N MET A 159 11.69 -14.64 1.70
CA MET A 159 12.26 -15.95 1.35
C MET A 159 11.25 -17.06 1.02
N ASP A 160 9.97 -16.91 1.38
CA ASP A 160 8.94 -17.94 1.20
C ASP A 160 7.63 -17.44 0.54
N GLY A 161 7.61 -16.23 -0.04
CA GLY A 161 6.39 -15.65 -0.63
C GLY A 161 5.23 -15.35 0.36
N ASN A 162 5.41 -15.62 1.65
CA ASN A 162 4.38 -15.43 2.69
C ASN A 162 4.26 -13.97 3.19
N ASN A 163 5.16 -13.07 2.80
CA ASN A 163 5.12 -11.68 3.21
C ASN A 163 5.44 -10.74 2.05
N LEU A 164 4.43 -10.54 1.19
CA LEU A 164 4.52 -9.68 0.00
C LEU A 164 4.29 -8.20 0.30
N VAL A 165 4.27 -7.77 1.57
CA VAL A 165 4.00 -6.38 1.94
C VAL A 165 4.96 -5.40 1.25
N THR A 166 6.27 -5.69 1.26
CA THR A 166 7.25 -4.81 0.60
C THR A 166 7.02 -4.75 -0.91
N PHE A 167 6.71 -5.90 -1.52
CA PHE A 167 6.38 -6.00 -2.94
C PHE A 167 5.13 -5.20 -3.30
N GLU A 168 4.06 -5.27 -2.50
CA GLU A 168 2.85 -4.46 -2.67
C GLU A 168 3.15 -2.96 -2.63
N PHE A 169 3.99 -2.53 -1.68
CA PHE A 169 4.39 -1.13 -1.60
C PHE A 169 5.15 -0.67 -2.84
N VAL A 170 6.10 -1.47 -3.33
CA VAL A 170 6.82 -1.15 -4.57
C VAL A 170 5.86 -1.10 -5.76
N CYS A 171 4.90 -2.04 -5.86
CA CYS A 171 3.88 -2.01 -6.91
C CYS A 171 3.05 -0.72 -6.88
N ARG A 172 2.59 -0.29 -5.69
CA ARG A 172 1.82 0.95 -5.52
C ARG A 172 2.65 2.19 -5.90
N LEU A 173 3.91 2.25 -5.47
CA LEU A 173 4.81 3.36 -5.77
C LEU A 173 5.15 3.42 -7.26
N LEU A 174 5.45 2.29 -7.89
CA LEU A 174 5.68 2.21 -9.33
C LEU A 174 4.42 2.61 -10.11
N PHE A 175 3.25 2.12 -9.70
CA PHE A 175 1.99 2.53 -10.33
C PHE A 175 1.77 4.05 -10.26
N GLN A 176 2.15 4.68 -9.15
CA GLN A 176 2.00 6.13 -8.97
C GLN A 176 3.05 6.94 -9.75
N LEU A 177 4.32 6.52 -9.72
CA LEU A 177 5.45 7.32 -10.19
C LEU A 177 5.95 6.93 -11.59
N ARG A 178 6.00 5.63 -11.89
CA ARG A 178 6.58 5.05 -13.12
C ARG A 178 5.77 3.85 -13.60
N PRO A 179 4.48 4.02 -13.94
CA PRO A 179 3.57 2.92 -14.25
C PRO A 179 4.04 2.01 -15.39
N GLN A 180 4.81 2.56 -16.34
CA GLN A 180 5.39 1.81 -17.45
C GLN A 180 6.33 0.68 -17.00
N ASN A 181 7.00 0.82 -15.86
CA ASN A 181 7.95 -0.18 -15.36
C ASN A 181 7.29 -1.25 -14.48
N LEU A 182 5.99 -1.09 -14.17
CA LEU A 182 5.31 -1.94 -13.20
C LEU A 182 5.21 -3.39 -13.70
N LEU A 183 4.88 -3.59 -14.98
CA LEU A 183 4.72 -4.93 -15.54
C LEU A 183 6.06 -5.69 -15.53
N ASP A 184 7.14 -5.03 -15.92
CA ASP A 184 8.48 -5.64 -15.97
C ASP A 184 9.01 -5.96 -14.57
N PHE A 185 8.71 -5.12 -13.59
CA PHE A 185 8.98 -5.41 -12.19
C PHE A 185 8.29 -6.70 -11.71
N VAL A 186 7.01 -6.88 -12.05
CA VAL A 186 6.24 -8.07 -11.67
C VAL A 186 6.76 -9.32 -12.38
N LYS A 187 7.11 -9.23 -13.67
CA LYS A 187 7.78 -10.31 -14.42
C LYS A 187 9.11 -10.71 -13.79
N CYS A 188 9.91 -9.74 -13.35
CA CYS A 188 11.16 -10.02 -12.65
C CYS A 188 10.91 -10.72 -11.31
N ALA A 189 9.89 -10.29 -10.55
CA ALA A 189 9.51 -10.91 -9.29
C ALA A 189 9.07 -12.38 -9.47
N GLU A 190 8.26 -12.65 -10.49
CA GLU A 190 7.90 -13.99 -10.93
C GLU A 190 9.15 -14.81 -11.25
N SER A 191 10.02 -14.32 -12.14
CA SER A 191 11.23 -15.03 -12.57
C SER A 191 12.17 -15.35 -11.40
N VAL A 192 12.36 -14.42 -10.45
CA VAL A 192 13.12 -14.66 -9.22
C VAL A 192 12.51 -15.79 -8.41
N SER A 193 11.18 -15.78 -8.27
CA SER A 193 10.46 -16.81 -7.52
C SER A 193 10.62 -18.18 -8.17
N GLU A 194 10.52 -18.27 -9.49
CA GLU A 194 10.71 -19.53 -10.22
C GLU A 194 12.12 -20.10 -10.07
N GLN A 195 13.13 -19.22 -10.09
CA GLN A 195 14.54 -19.63 -9.94
C GLN A 195 14.90 -20.01 -8.50
N THR A 196 14.22 -19.43 -7.50
CA THR A 196 14.50 -19.69 -6.07
C THR A 196 13.73 -20.91 -5.56
N VAL A 197 12.49 -21.09 -6.02
CA VAL A 197 11.57 -22.13 -5.55
C VAL A 197 11.75 -23.35 -6.46
N GLY A 198 12.70 -24.22 -6.10
CA GLY A 198 13.04 -25.47 -6.81
C GLY A 198 11.95 -26.55 -6.77
N VAL A 199 10.68 -26.18 -6.94
CA VAL A 199 9.50 -27.04 -6.75
C VAL A 199 8.97 -27.50 -8.11
N SER A 200 8.20 -28.59 -8.13
CA SER A 200 7.69 -29.24 -9.35
C SER A 200 6.90 -28.29 -10.26
N ALA A 201 6.85 -28.58 -11.56
CA ALA A 201 6.23 -27.73 -12.59
C ALA A 201 4.80 -27.27 -12.26
N PHE A 202 4.02 -28.05 -11.50
CA PHE A 202 2.66 -27.71 -11.12
C PHE A 202 2.57 -26.65 -9.99
N VAL A 203 3.55 -26.64 -9.09
CA VAL A 203 3.65 -25.63 -8.03
C VAL A 203 4.19 -24.31 -8.60
N ARG A 204 5.02 -24.36 -9.65
CA ARG A 204 5.56 -23.18 -10.35
C ARG A 204 4.46 -22.29 -10.89
N LYS A 205 3.50 -22.84 -11.65
CA LYS A 205 2.42 -22.03 -12.22
C LYS A 205 1.60 -21.30 -11.15
N LYS A 206 1.23 -21.97 -10.05
CA LYS A 206 0.47 -21.33 -8.97
C LYS A 206 1.27 -20.27 -8.20
N HIS A 207 2.56 -20.49 -7.97
CA HIS A 207 3.44 -19.52 -7.30
C HIS A 207 3.83 -18.34 -8.20
N SER A 208 3.91 -18.55 -9.51
CA SER A 208 4.20 -17.49 -10.49
C SER A 208 3.05 -16.47 -10.58
N LEU A 209 1.80 -16.97 -10.64
CA LEU A 209 0.59 -16.14 -10.75
C LEU A 209 0.28 -15.33 -9.48
N ILE A 210 0.86 -15.67 -8.33
CA ILE A 210 0.61 -14.93 -7.08
C ILE A 210 1.08 -13.47 -7.20
N TYR A 211 2.19 -13.21 -7.89
CA TYR A 211 2.75 -11.86 -8.01
C TYR A 211 1.89 -10.97 -8.88
N TYR A 212 1.37 -11.48 -10.00
CA TYR A 212 0.42 -10.73 -10.83
C TYR A 212 -0.87 -10.45 -10.09
N LYS A 213 -1.40 -11.44 -9.38
CA LYS A 213 -2.63 -11.28 -8.59
C LYS A 213 -2.44 -10.24 -7.49
N THR A 214 -1.40 -10.39 -6.67
CA THR A 214 -1.10 -9.45 -5.57
C THR A 214 -0.79 -8.06 -6.09
N ALA A 215 -0.04 -7.95 -7.20
CA ALA A 215 0.24 -6.67 -7.84
C ALA A 215 -1.05 -5.98 -8.23
N TRP A 216 -1.97 -6.64 -8.94
CA TRP A 216 -3.24 -6.04 -9.36
C TRP A 216 -4.14 -5.66 -8.17
N GLU A 217 -4.27 -6.53 -7.16
CA GLU A 217 -5.14 -6.32 -6.00
C GLU A 217 -4.69 -5.15 -5.13
N CYS A 218 -3.39 -4.88 -5.10
CA CYS A 218 -2.84 -3.81 -4.27
C CYS A 218 -2.88 -2.41 -4.93
N LEU A 219 -3.20 -2.30 -6.23
CA LEU A 219 -3.14 -1.02 -6.95
C LEU A 219 -4.26 -0.05 -6.55
N PRO A 220 -3.94 1.24 -6.35
CA PRO A 220 -4.94 2.27 -6.13
C PRO A 220 -5.74 2.56 -7.41
N ARG A 221 -6.68 3.52 -7.32
CA ARG A 221 -7.43 4.00 -8.50
C ARG A 221 -6.46 4.66 -9.49
N SER A 222 -6.67 4.45 -10.79
CA SER A 222 -5.78 4.94 -11.87
C SER A 222 -5.56 6.46 -11.85
N GLN A 223 -6.50 7.21 -11.27
CA GLN A 223 -6.43 8.67 -11.08
C GLN A 223 -5.31 9.13 -10.14
N THR A 224 -4.73 8.23 -9.34
CA THR A 224 -3.66 8.54 -8.39
C THR A 224 -2.27 8.54 -9.02
N SER A 225 -2.14 8.10 -10.29
CA SER A 225 -0.87 8.04 -11.00
C SER A 225 -0.52 9.35 -11.69
N CYS A 226 0.78 9.61 -11.83
CA CYS A 226 1.30 10.73 -12.61
C CYS A 226 0.98 10.60 -14.11
N ASP A 227 0.84 9.37 -14.63
CA ASP A 227 0.42 9.09 -16.01
C ASP A 227 -0.77 8.12 -16.03
N LEU A 228 -1.96 8.68 -16.30
CA LEU A 228 -3.21 7.93 -16.33
C LEU A 228 -3.24 6.86 -17.45
N LYS A 229 -2.65 7.14 -18.61
CA LYS A 229 -2.71 6.23 -19.77
C LYS A 229 -1.78 5.04 -19.56
N ALA A 230 -0.55 5.30 -19.13
CA ALA A 230 0.41 4.26 -18.80
C ALA A 230 -0.05 3.42 -17.60
N ALA A 231 -0.60 4.03 -16.56
CA ALA A 231 -1.14 3.32 -15.40
C ALA A 231 -2.31 2.40 -15.76
N THR A 232 -3.25 2.88 -16.58
CA THR A 232 -4.37 2.05 -17.02
C THR A 232 -3.90 0.90 -17.90
N SER A 233 -2.95 1.14 -18.80
CA SER A 233 -2.37 0.10 -19.66
C SER A 233 -1.63 -0.95 -18.84
N ALA A 234 -0.81 -0.53 -17.88
CA ALA A 234 -0.10 -1.43 -16.97
C ALA A 234 -1.07 -2.26 -16.11
N LYS A 235 -2.14 -1.63 -15.60
CA LYS A 235 -3.18 -2.32 -14.83
C LYS A 235 -3.92 -3.36 -15.68
N ALA A 236 -4.31 -3.01 -16.91
CA ALA A 236 -4.94 -3.95 -17.83
C ALA A 236 -4.02 -5.13 -18.16
N ALA A 237 -2.73 -4.86 -18.42
CA ALA A 237 -1.74 -5.90 -18.68
C ALA A 237 -1.55 -6.85 -17.49
N LEU A 238 -1.49 -6.32 -16.26
CA LEU A 238 -1.42 -7.14 -15.04
C LEU A 238 -2.66 -8.00 -14.83
N ILE A 239 -3.86 -7.48 -15.12
CA ILE A 239 -5.11 -8.24 -15.03
C ILE A 239 -5.08 -9.41 -16.01
N LEU A 240 -4.65 -9.18 -17.25
CA LEU A 240 -4.54 -10.23 -18.27
C LEU A 240 -3.50 -11.29 -17.86
N ALA A 241 -2.33 -10.87 -17.38
CA ALA A 241 -1.27 -11.77 -16.93
C ALA A 241 -1.62 -12.57 -15.65
N SER A 242 -2.61 -12.12 -14.87
CA SER A 242 -3.03 -12.83 -13.65
C SER A 242 -3.79 -14.14 -13.90
N GLU A 243 -4.23 -14.41 -15.14
CA GLU A 243 -5.06 -15.56 -15.52
C GLU A 243 -6.28 -15.81 -14.60
N SER A 244 -6.77 -14.76 -13.92
CA SER A 244 -7.93 -14.88 -13.02
C SER A 244 -9.25 -14.98 -13.81
N GLU A 245 -10.29 -15.52 -13.18
CA GLU A 245 -11.64 -15.57 -13.77
C GLU A 245 -12.09 -14.18 -14.27
N ASN A 246 -12.57 -14.13 -15.51
CA ASN A 246 -13.01 -12.91 -16.19
C ASN A 246 -11.92 -11.83 -16.35
N CYS A 247 -10.64 -12.22 -16.46
CA CYS A 247 -9.53 -11.29 -16.65
C CYS A 247 -9.71 -10.42 -17.90
N VAL A 248 -10.14 -10.99 -19.03
CA VAL A 248 -10.36 -10.27 -20.29
C VAL A 248 -11.45 -9.20 -20.14
N GLU A 249 -12.59 -9.55 -19.54
CA GLU A 249 -13.69 -8.60 -19.30
C GLU A 249 -13.24 -7.45 -18.39
N ARG A 250 -12.52 -7.77 -17.31
CA ARG A 250 -12.03 -6.77 -16.35
C ARG A 250 -10.99 -5.84 -16.98
N ALA A 251 -10.08 -6.38 -17.78
CA ALA A 251 -9.09 -5.60 -18.52
C ALA A 251 -9.78 -4.69 -19.55
N LEU A 252 -10.73 -5.22 -20.31
CA LEU A 252 -11.51 -4.47 -21.30
C LEU A 252 -12.29 -3.34 -20.62
N LYS A 253 -13.00 -3.63 -19.53
CA LYS A 253 -13.73 -2.61 -18.74
C LYS A 253 -12.78 -1.52 -18.24
N CYS A 254 -11.58 -1.88 -17.79
CA CYS A 254 -10.58 -0.91 -17.34
C CYS A 254 -10.11 -0.01 -18.49
N LEU A 255 -9.81 -0.56 -19.68
CA LEU A 255 -9.40 0.21 -20.86
C LEU A 255 -10.52 1.14 -21.36
N LEU A 256 -11.75 0.64 -21.43
CA LEU A 256 -12.92 1.39 -21.89
C LEU A 256 -13.27 2.56 -20.95
N GLN A 257 -13.23 2.34 -19.63
CA GLN A 257 -13.51 3.38 -18.63
C GLN A 257 -12.58 4.59 -18.72
N HIS A 258 -11.36 4.40 -19.23
CA HIS A 258 -10.34 5.44 -19.36
C HIS A 258 -10.11 5.87 -20.82
N GLY A 259 -10.96 5.45 -21.76
CA GLY A 259 -10.91 5.89 -23.16
C GLY A 259 -9.73 5.36 -23.97
N LEU A 260 -9.12 4.25 -23.55
CA LEU A 260 -8.02 3.58 -24.28
C LEU A 260 -8.57 2.61 -25.33
N TRP A 261 -9.27 3.16 -26.32
CA TRP A 261 -9.98 2.39 -27.35
C TRP A 261 -9.06 1.57 -28.25
N SER A 262 -7.86 2.08 -28.60
CA SER A 262 -6.88 1.35 -29.40
C SER A 262 -6.50 0.02 -28.76
N ASN A 263 -6.11 0.07 -27.49
CA ASN A 263 -5.67 -1.09 -26.73
C ASN A 263 -6.84 -2.06 -26.45
N ALA A 264 -8.06 -1.52 -26.27
CA ALA A 264 -9.26 -2.34 -26.13
C ALA A 264 -9.59 -3.10 -27.42
N VAL A 265 -9.46 -2.46 -28.58
CA VAL A 265 -9.69 -3.10 -29.89
C VAL A 265 -8.62 -4.15 -30.18
N GLU A 266 -7.36 -3.87 -29.88
CA GLU A 266 -6.28 -4.86 -29.99
C GLU A 266 -6.54 -6.08 -29.10
N LEU A 267 -6.95 -5.86 -27.85
CA LEU A 267 -7.31 -6.95 -26.95
C LEU A 267 -8.44 -7.82 -27.49
N VAL A 268 -9.49 -7.21 -28.06
CA VAL A 268 -10.60 -7.96 -28.68
C VAL A 268 -10.13 -8.75 -29.91
N LYS A 269 -9.24 -8.18 -30.72
CA LYS A 269 -8.66 -8.89 -31.88
C LYS A 269 -7.81 -10.09 -31.45
N ASP A 270 -6.97 -9.92 -30.44
CA ASP A 270 -6.12 -11.00 -29.94
C ASP A 270 -6.95 -12.15 -29.35
N GLN A 271 -8.07 -11.83 -28.69
CA GLN A 271 -9.00 -12.84 -28.17
C GLN A 271 -9.83 -13.51 -29.26
N ALA A 272 -10.24 -12.77 -30.29
CA ALA A 272 -10.95 -13.32 -31.44
C ALA A 272 -10.10 -14.30 -32.27
N ASN A 273 -8.76 -14.12 -32.26
CA ASN A 273 -7.83 -15.02 -32.93
C ASN A 273 -7.49 -16.29 -32.14
N ASN A 274 -7.81 -16.33 -30.83
CA ASN A 274 -7.42 -17.43 -29.93
C ASN A 274 -8.51 -18.51 -29.72
N ASP A 275 -9.64 -18.45 -30.44
CA ASP A 275 -10.72 -19.46 -30.54
C ASP A 275 -11.36 -20.02 -29.25
N GLU A 276 -10.88 -19.68 -28.04
CA GLU A 276 -11.53 -20.00 -26.77
C GLU A 276 -12.53 -18.91 -26.37
N GLY A 277 -13.70 -18.94 -27.02
CA GLY A 277 -14.95 -18.37 -26.50
C GLY A 277 -14.92 -16.86 -26.19
N LEU A 278 -15.16 -16.03 -27.21
CA LEU A 278 -15.64 -14.66 -26.97
C LEU A 278 -16.89 -14.73 -26.06
N PRO A 279 -16.91 -14.03 -24.92
CA PRO A 279 -18.11 -13.99 -24.11
C PRO A 279 -19.24 -13.35 -24.93
N ALA A 280 -20.43 -13.96 -24.85
CA ALA A 280 -21.56 -13.76 -25.77
C ALA A 280 -22.01 -12.29 -25.98
N TYR A 281 -21.59 -11.36 -25.12
CA TYR A 281 -21.90 -9.93 -25.22
C TYR A 281 -21.02 -9.15 -26.21
N LEU A 282 -19.96 -9.74 -26.78
CA LEU A 282 -19.14 -9.11 -27.84
C LEU A 282 -19.63 -9.43 -29.27
N HIS A 283 -20.68 -10.24 -29.43
CA HIS A 283 -21.39 -10.34 -30.70
C HIS A 283 -22.19 -9.06 -30.94
N ILE A 284 -21.55 -8.04 -31.48
CA ILE A 284 -22.27 -6.97 -32.18
C ILE A 284 -22.84 -7.63 -33.45
N THR A 285 -24.07 -8.09 -33.36
CA THR A 285 -24.84 -8.52 -34.52
C THR A 285 -25.07 -7.30 -35.39
N THR A 286 -24.51 -7.34 -36.60
CA THR A 286 -24.77 -6.39 -37.68
C THR A 286 -26.21 -6.47 -38.15
#